data_AF-A0A935KBA0-F1
#
_entry.id   AF-A0A935KBA0-F1
#
_cell.length_a   1.000
_cell.length_b   1.000
_cell.length_c   1.000
_cell.angle_alpha   90.00
_cell.angle_beta   90.00
_cell.angle_gamma   90.00
#
_symmetry.space_group_name_H-M   'P 1'
#
loop_
_entity.id
_entity.type
_entity.pdbx_description
1 polymer ?
#
loop_
_entity_poly.entity_id
_entity_poly.type
_entity_poly.pdbx_seq_one_letter_code
_entity_poly.pdbx_strand_id
1 'polypeptide(L)'
;MSGTTPSMNGIIGNDWFDRESGKRITSVSDSTVKLLGGREGATGMSPGRLIGSTLGDEMKRASMGRSKVVGVSLKDRAAILPVGKRPDGAYWFDANTGNLVSSTYYFKDLPDWVKSFNREMRPDRFFGKKWEKLLPEAAYNRSTADAMAFEKSSVGNKFPYTINGGEEKPGSRFYNQFELSPFANDYLVDFAKTAIVNEKLGTDDDTDLLTISFSSNDLIGHYYGPFSQEVQDDALRTDRAIAELFSYLDKKIGLDKVVVALTADHGVAPVPEQVRELGYGGRLEIKPVTDAIESALDKRFEDDKWILSAVNGNIYFDESVIERRKASMHEVEQIACQVIMKQPGMAECLTRTQLMGNNIPHNMIARSVANGFHSGRNGNIILVTLPYYFFGEGVTTTHGSPYSYDTHVPVLFYGWGIGAGTFYDACSPADIAPTLSALLKVEPPSNSTGKVLSEAFRKK
;
A
#
# COMPACT_ATOMS: atom_id res chain seq x y z
N MET A 1 1.51 -0.73 -10.96
CA MET A 1 2.10 -0.54 -12.30
C MET A 1 2.51 -1.83 -13.02
N SER A 2 2.16 -3.02 -12.51
CA SER A 2 2.42 -4.32 -13.17
C SER A 2 1.27 -4.81 -14.06
N GLY A 3 0.14 -4.10 -14.07
CA GLY A 3 -1.01 -4.45 -14.90
C GLY A 3 -1.74 -5.73 -14.47
N THR A 4 -1.53 -6.22 -13.25
CA THR A 4 -1.97 -7.57 -12.86
C THR A 4 -2.18 -7.72 -11.36
N THR A 5 -2.80 -8.83 -10.96
CA THR A 5 -3.19 -9.15 -9.58
C THR A 5 -2.03 -9.75 -8.75
N PRO A 6 -2.14 -9.76 -7.41
CA PRO A 6 -1.16 -10.42 -6.53
C PRO A 6 -0.85 -11.89 -6.87
N SER A 7 -1.84 -12.64 -7.34
CA SER A 7 -1.64 -14.03 -7.80
C SER A 7 -0.60 -14.14 -8.92
N MET A 8 -0.43 -13.10 -9.73
CA MET A 8 0.46 -13.06 -10.89
C MET A 8 1.77 -12.30 -10.62
N ASN A 9 1.74 -11.26 -9.79
CA ASN A 9 2.93 -10.46 -9.46
C ASN A 9 3.61 -10.89 -8.15
N GLY A 10 2.96 -11.78 -7.38
CA GLY A 10 3.45 -12.37 -6.15
C GLY A 10 3.34 -11.48 -4.90
N ILE A 11 2.99 -10.21 -5.00
CA ILE A 11 2.95 -9.31 -3.83
C ILE A 11 1.58 -9.45 -3.16
N ILE A 12 1.48 -10.40 -2.22
CA ILE A 12 0.23 -10.82 -1.57
C ILE A 12 -0.20 -9.97 -0.37
N GLY A 13 0.58 -8.95 -0.02
CA GLY A 13 0.32 -8.06 1.10
C GLY A 13 1.54 -7.23 1.49
N ASN A 14 1.40 -6.39 2.51
CA ASN A 14 2.51 -5.61 3.07
C ASN A 14 3.63 -6.52 3.59
N ASP A 15 3.25 -7.68 4.10
CA ASP A 15 4.10 -8.69 4.71
C ASP A 15 3.39 -10.05 4.73
N TRP A 16 4.17 -11.12 4.90
CA TRP A 16 3.66 -12.48 5.05
C TRP A 16 4.67 -13.36 5.80
N PHE A 17 4.24 -14.55 6.21
CA PHE A 17 5.14 -15.55 6.78
C PHE A 17 5.87 -16.29 5.65
N ASP A 18 7.18 -16.22 5.64
CA ASP A 18 8.03 -16.92 4.69
C ASP A 18 8.50 -18.25 5.27
N ARG A 19 8.08 -19.34 4.64
CA ARG A 19 8.38 -20.69 5.10
C ARG A 19 9.86 -21.02 5.03
N GLU A 20 10.57 -20.49 4.03
CA GLU A 20 11.99 -20.75 3.83
C GLU A 20 12.84 -20.17 4.97
N SER A 21 12.59 -18.91 5.33
CA SER A 21 13.29 -18.26 6.45
C SER A 21 12.68 -18.52 7.83
N GLY A 22 11.45 -19.05 7.89
CA GLY A 22 10.68 -19.24 9.12
C GLY A 22 10.28 -17.94 9.81
N LYS A 23 10.21 -16.82 9.08
CA LYS A 23 10.00 -15.48 9.63
C LYS A 23 8.93 -14.70 8.88
N ARG A 24 8.32 -13.74 9.57
CA ARG A 24 7.52 -12.70 8.93
C ARG A 24 8.44 -11.75 8.18
N ILE A 25 8.20 -11.55 6.89
CA ILE A 25 8.97 -10.69 6.00
C ILE A 25 8.07 -9.65 5.35
N THR A 26 8.61 -8.49 4.97
CA THR A 26 7.84 -7.49 4.23
C THR A 26 7.89 -7.76 2.72
N SER A 27 7.01 -7.11 1.97
CA SER A 27 6.97 -7.17 0.51
C SER A 27 8.28 -6.77 -0.17
N VAL A 28 9.11 -5.97 0.49
CA VAL A 28 10.35 -5.40 -0.08
C VAL A 28 11.62 -5.63 0.76
N SER A 29 11.54 -6.35 1.88
CA SER A 29 12.73 -6.61 2.73
C SER A 29 13.77 -7.47 2.02
N ASP A 30 15.02 -7.04 1.98
CA ASP A 30 16.06 -7.79 1.28
C ASP A 30 17.37 -7.76 2.06
N SER A 31 17.69 -8.90 2.70
CA SER A 31 18.89 -9.06 3.52
C SER A 31 20.20 -8.98 2.72
N THR A 32 20.13 -8.99 1.38
CA THR A 32 21.31 -8.93 0.52
C THR A 32 21.72 -7.49 0.17
N VAL A 33 20.88 -6.50 0.49
CA VAL A 33 21.14 -5.08 0.22
C VAL A 33 21.19 -4.26 1.51
N LYS A 34 21.90 -3.14 1.46
CA LYS A 34 22.07 -2.22 2.60
C LYS A 34 21.29 -0.93 2.38
N LEU A 35 20.82 -0.34 3.47
CA LEU A 35 20.20 0.98 3.48
C LEU A 35 21.26 2.06 3.21
N LEU A 36 20.91 3.06 2.41
CA LEU A 36 21.74 4.21 2.09
C LEU A 36 21.06 5.50 2.57
N GLY A 37 21.79 6.34 3.30
CA GLY A 37 21.29 7.62 3.85
C GLY A 37 20.55 7.52 5.18
N GLY A 38 20.25 6.32 5.67
CA GLY A 38 19.67 6.07 6.99
C GLY A 38 20.72 5.58 7.99
N ARG A 39 20.29 4.77 8.97
CA ARG A 39 21.21 4.17 9.95
C ARG A 39 22.26 3.29 9.28
N GLU A 40 23.53 3.52 9.61
CA GLU A 40 24.65 2.74 9.11
C GLU A 40 24.47 1.24 9.41
N GLY A 41 24.77 0.40 8.41
CA GLY A 41 24.67 -1.05 8.51
C GLY A 41 23.25 -1.63 8.53
N ALA A 42 22.20 -0.79 8.45
CA ALA A 42 20.83 -1.28 8.35
C ALA A 42 20.59 -2.01 7.01
N THR A 43 19.70 -3.01 7.05
CA THR A 43 19.25 -3.73 5.87
C THR A 43 18.42 -2.81 4.96
N GLY A 44 18.65 -2.89 3.66
CA GLY A 44 17.90 -2.12 2.67
C GLY A 44 16.64 -2.85 2.18
N MET A 45 15.94 -2.20 1.26
CA MET A 45 14.74 -2.72 0.62
C MET A 45 14.95 -2.83 -0.89
N SER A 46 14.33 -3.81 -1.54
CA SER A 46 14.44 -4.05 -2.99
C SER A 46 13.13 -4.61 -3.57
N PRO A 47 12.95 -4.57 -4.91
CA PRO A 47 11.81 -5.18 -5.59
C PRO A 47 12.03 -6.68 -5.83
N GLY A 48 12.98 -7.33 -5.14
CA GLY A 48 13.40 -8.71 -5.41
C GLY A 48 12.27 -9.75 -5.36
N ARG A 49 11.19 -9.46 -4.62
CA ARG A 49 10.01 -10.33 -4.55
C ARG A 49 8.96 -10.07 -5.62
N LEU A 50 9.04 -8.97 -6.38
CA LEU A 50 8.12 -8.73 -7.48
C LEU A 50 8.34 -9.76 -8.59
N ILE A 51 7.27 -10.39 -9.08
CA ILE A 51 7.30 -11.31 -10.23
C ILE A 51 6.81 -10.55 -11.47
N GLY A 52 7.52 -10.72 -12.59
CA GLY A 52 7.27 -9.99 -13.83
C GLY A 52 7.93 -8.60 -13.86
N SER A 53 7.45 -7.79 -14.79
CA SER A 53 7.88 -6.42 -15.07
C SER A 53 6.80 -5.40 -14.70
N THR A 54 7.17 -4.11 -14.69
CA THR A 54 6.23 -2.98 -14.59
C THR A 54 6.25 -2.15 -15.87
N LEU A 55 5.36 -1.15 -15.98
CA LEU A 55 5.41 -0.16 -17.06
C LEU A 55 6.80 0.48 -17.19
N GLY A 56 7.46 0.81 -16.07
CA GLY A 56 8.79 1.42 -16.07
C GLY A 56 9.87 0.49 -16.64
N ASP A 57 9.82 -0.80 -16.31
CA ASP A 57 10.71 -1.81 -16.90
C ASP A 57 10.51 -1.91 -18.42
N GLU A 58 9.25 -1.85 -18.89
CA GLU A 58 8.93 -1.92 -20.32
C GLU A 58 9.33 -0.66 -21.09
N MET A 59 9.14 0.52 -20.50
CA MET A 59 9.61 1.79 -21.06
C MET A 59 11.13 1.77 -21.24
N LYS A 60 11.87 1.37 -20.21
CA LYS A 60 13.33 1.22 -20.30
C LYS A 60 13.75 0.18 -21.34
N ARG A 61 12.99 -0.91 -21.50
CA ARG A 61 13.28 -1.89 -22.54
C ARG A 61 13.10 -1.28 -23.94
N ALA A 62 11.99 -0.59 -24.18
CA ALA A 62 11.69 0.05 -25.45
C ALA A 62 12.68 1.17 -25.82
N SER A 63 13.16 1.92 -24.82
CA SER A 63 14.11 3.03 -24.99
C SER A 63 15.58 2.60 -24.92
N MET A 64 15.88 1.30 -24.84
CA MET A 64 17.25 0.78 -24.58
C MET A 64 17.92 1.43 -23.36
N GLY A 65 17.15 1.71 -22.31
CA GLY A 65 17.60 2.26 -21.04
C GLY A 65 17.64 3.79 -20.96
N ARG A 66 17.33 4.52 -22.05
CA ARG A 66 17.32 5.98 -22.05
C ARG A 66 16.25 6.62 -21.16
N SER A 67 15.00 6.14 -21.23
CA SER A 67 13.91 6.53 -20.32
C SER A 67 14.33 6.41 -18.86
N LYS A 68 14.00 7.45 -18.10
CA LYS A 68 14.18 7.54 -16.65
C LYS A 68 12.96 7.04 -15.92
N VAL A 69 13.19 6.28 -14.85
CA VAL A 69 12.12 5.74 -13.99
C VAL A 69 12.48 5.99 -12.54
N VAL A 70 11.68 6.81 -11.85
CA VAL A 70 11.94 7.26 -10.48
C VAL A 70 10.72 7.07 -9.60
N GLY A 71 10.92 6.53 -8.41
CA GLY A 71 9.86 6.28 -7.43
C GLY A 71 10.09 7.04 -6.13
N VAL A 72 9.08 7.74 -5.64
CA VAL A 72 9.16 8.53 -4.41
C VAL A 72 7.92 8.30 -3.55
N SER A 73 8.13 8.02 -2.28
CA SER A 73 7.06 7.93 -1.29
C SER A 73 7.62 8.22 0.11
N LEU A 74 6.77 8.31 1.13
CA LEU A 74 7.23 8.15 2.51
C LEU A 74 7.45 6.66 2.85
N LYS A 75 6.75 5.74 2.16
CA LYS A 75 6.81 4.30 2.40
C LYS A 75 7.69 3.59 1.36
N ASP A 76 8.61 2.75 1.82
CA ASP A 76 9.48 1.92 0.98
C ASP A 76 8.75 1.19 -0.16
N ARG A 77 7.77 0.35 0.17
CA ARG A 77 7.01 -0.46 -0.79
C ARG A 77 6.27 0.36 -1.84
N ALA A 78 5.84 1.57 -1.48
CA ALA A 78 5.13 2.47 -2.39
C ALA A 78 6.08 3.29 -3.29
N ALA A 79 7.35 3.44 -2.90
CA ALA A 79 8.39 3.95 -3.79
C ALA A 79 8.95 2.86 -4.72
N ILE A 80 9.06 1.62 -4.22
CA ILE A 80 9.81 0.52 -4.87
C ILE A 80 8.96 -0.28 -5.86
N LEU A 81 7.76 -0.71 -5.47
CA LEU A 81 6.97 -1.64 -6.28
C LEU A 81 6.41 -1.00 -7.57
N PRO A 82 5.98 0.29 -7.59
CA PRO A 82 5.49 0.90 -8.82
C PRO A 82 6.54 1.03 -9.92
N VAL A 83 7.81 1.17 -9.57
CA VAL A 83 8.89 1.41 -10.54
C VAL A 83 9.54 0.15 -11.09
N GLY A 84 9.30 -1.00 -10.49
CA GLY A 84 9.77 -2.30 -10.99
C GLY A 84 11.22 -2.59 -10.68
N LYS A 85 11.87 -3.39 -11.53
CA LYS A 85 13.17 -4.00 -11.25
C LYS A 85 14.36 -3.22 -11.79
N ARG A 86 14.15 -2.29 -12.71
CA ARG A 86 15.25 -1.56 -13.36
C ARG A 86 15.14 -0.04 -13.28
N PRO A 87 14.65 0.58 -12.19
CA PRO A 87 14.53 2.03 -12.15
C PRO A 87 15.88 2.73 -12.04
N ASP A 88 15.90 4.04 -12.30
CA ASP A 88 17.05 4.90 -11.98
C ASP A 88 17.13 5.18 -10.49
N GLY A 89 16.00 5.16 -9.77
CA GLY A 89 15.98 5.33 -8.32
C GLY A 89 14.63 5.06 -7.69
N ALA A 90 14.65 4.58 -6.44
CA ALA A 90 13.51 4.60 -5.53
C ALA A 90 13.96 5.23 -4.21
N TYR A 91 13.16 6.17 -3.71
CA TYR A 91 13.46 6.95 -2.51
C TYR A 91 12.27 6.90 -1.55
N TRP A 92 12.54 6.63 -0.28
CA TRP A 92 11.54 6.64 0.78
C TRP A 92 12.02 7.37 2.02
N PHE A 93 11.11 7.79 2.88
CA PHE A 93 11.45 8.51 4.10
C PHE A 93 11.87 7.53 5.20
N ASP A 94 12.89 7.89 5.97
CA ASP A 94 13.32 7.15 7.16
C ASP A 94 13.03 7.97 8.42
N ALA A 95 11.94 7.64 9.12
CA ALA A 95 11.53 8.29 10.36
C ALA A 95 12.57 8.18 11.50
N ASN A 96 13.59 7.33 11.38
CA ASN A 96 14.67 7.31 12.37
C ASN A 96 15.63 8.50 12.22
N THR A 97 15.78 9.02 11.01
CA THR A 97 16.79 10.04 10.67
C THR A 97 16.20 11.33 10.11
N GLY A 98 14.99 11.29 9.56
CA GLY A 98 14.38 12.42 8.85
C GLY A 98 14.84 12.57 7.40
N ASN A 99 15.56 11.57 6.87
CA ASN A 99 16.15 11.62 5.54
C ASN A 99 15.27 10.91 4.49
N LEU A 100 15.40 11.32 3.22
CA LEU A 100 15.11 10.41 2.11
C LEU A 100 16.26 9.43 1.95
N VAL A 101 15.93 8.15 1.97
CA VAL A 101 16.86 7.03 1.90
C VAL A 101 16.63 6.21 0.63
N SER A 102 17.61 5.36 0.31
CA SER A 102 17.51 4.36 -0.75
C SER A 102 18.27 3.09 -0.33
N SER A 103 18.60 2.19 -1.26
CA SER A 103 19.38 0.99 -0.96
C SER A 103 20.46 0.70 -1.99
N THR A 104 21.36 -0.21 -1.62
CA THR A 104 22.42 -0.69 -2.53
C THR A 104 21.91 -1.48 -3.72
N TYR A 105 20.60 -1.73 -3.81
CA TYR A 105 19.97 -2.23 -5.03
C TYR A 105 20.04 -1.19 -6.15
N TYR A 106 19.82 0.09 -5.82
CA TYR A 106 19.72 1.18 -6.78
C TYR A 106 21.05 1.88 -7.02
N PHE A 107 21.84 2.05 -5.95
CA PHE A 107 23.06 2.86 -6.01
C PHE A 107 24.22 2.22 -5.25
N LYS A 108 25.45 2.57 -5.61
CA LYS A 108 26.61 2.26 -4.73
C LYS A 108 26.62 3.15 -3.48
N ASP A 109 26.18 4.39 -3.65
CA ASP A 109 26.04 5.42 -2.62
C ASP A 109 24.94 6.39 -3.07
N LEU A 110 24.31 7.11 -2.14
CA LEU A 110 23.25 8.06 -2.50
C LEU A 110 23.76 9.12 -3.50
N PRO A 111 22.95 9.51 -4.50
CA PRO A 111 23.28 10.62 -5.37
C PRO A 111 23.55 11.91 -4.59
N ASP A 112 24.49 12.72 -5.06
CA ASP A 112 24.91 13.94 -4.35
C ASP A 112 23.78 14.96 -4.18
N TRP A 113 22.83 14.99 -5.12
CA TRP A 113 21.65 15.85 -5.00
C TRP A 113 20.72 15.41 -3.87
N VAL A 114 20.59 14.10 -3.63
CA VAL A 114 19.81 13.53 -2.51
C VAL A 114 20.51 13.82 -1.18
N LYS A 115 21.83 13.62 -1.12
CA LYS A 115 22.62 14.00 0.07
C LYS A 115 22.48 15.50 0.36
N SER A 116 22.49 16.34 -0.68
CA SER A 116 22.32 17.78 -0.53
C SER A 116 20.93 18.15 -0.02
N PHE A 117 19.89 17.52 -0.54
CA PHE A 117 18.52 17.67 -0.05
C PHE A 117 18.41 17.27 1.42
N ASN A 118 18.97 16.13 1.82
CA ASN A 118 18.94 15.65 3.21
C ASN A 118 19.70 16.58 4.16
N ARG A 119 20.85 17.15 3.75
CA ARG A 119 21.60 18.12 4.59
C ARG A 119 20.80 19.37 4.94
N GLU A 120 19.76 19.71 4.18
CA GLU A 120 18.90 20.85 4.51
C GLU A 120 17.96 20.58 5.69
N MET A 121 17.79 19.31 6.10
CA MET A 121 16.88 18.90 7.19
C MET A 121 15.50 19.56 7.08
N ARG A 122 14.93 19.56 5.87
CA ARG A 122 13.65 20.24 5.60
C ARG A 122 12.50 19.82 6.54
N PRO A 123 12.39 18.54 6.99
CA PRO A 123 11.37 18.17 7.95
C PRO A 123 11.44 18.97 9.26
N ASP A 124 12.64 19.36 9.72
CA ASP A 124 12.85 20.09 10.99
C ASP A 124 12.15 21.45 11.01
N ARG A 125 11.88 22.04 9.84
CA ARG A 125 11.10 23.29 9.72
C ARG A 125 9.65 23.12 10.22
N PHE A 126 9.18 21.88 10.29
CA PHE A 126 7.87 21.52 10.81
C PHE A 126 7.87 21.17 12.30
N PHE A 127 9.03 21.13 12.94
CA PHE A 127 9.12 20.87 14.37
C PHE A 127 8.41 21.96 15.19
N GLY A 128 7.43 21.56 15.99
CA GLY A 128 6.56 22.45 16.76
C GLY A 128 5.53 23.20 15.92
N LYS A 129 5.41 22.93 14.61
CA LYS A 129 4.33 23.53 13.81
C LYS A 129 2.99 22.99 14.27
N LYS A 130 1.98 23.86 14.16
CA LYS A 130 0.61 23.48 14.43
C LYS A 130 -0.07 22.98 13.18
N TRP A 131 -0.65 21.80 13.25
CA TRP A 131 -1.67 21.36 12.31
C TRP A 131 -3.02 21.87 12.79
N GLU A 132 -3.52 22.88 12.09
CA GLU A 132 -4.81 23.52 12.31
C GLU A 132 -5.70 23.29 11.08
N LYS A 133 -7.03 23.38 11.27
CA LYS A 133 -8.00 23.28 10.17
C LYS A 133 -7.65 24.30 9.08
N LEU A 134 -7.54 23.83 7.84
CA LEU A 134 -7.25 24.63 6.66
C LEU A 134 -8.38 25.60 6.32
N LEU A 135 -9.62 25.16 6.53
CA LEU A 135 -10.83 25.93 6.25
C LEU A 135 -11.56 26.29 7.56
N PRO A 136 -12.55 27.22 7.52
CA PRO A 136 -13.41 27.48 8.67
C PRO A 136 -14.21 26.25 9.10
N GLU A 137 -14.60 26.19 10.37
CA GLU A 137 -15.34 25.07 10.98
C GLU A 137 -16.53 24.57 10.14
N ALA A 138 -17.31 25.50 9.57
CA ALA A 138 -18.50 25.17 8.79
C ALA A 138 -18.21 24.30 7.55
N ALA A 139 -16.97 24.30 7.04
CA ALA A 139 -16.57 23.44 5.92
C ALA A 139 -16.45 21.96 6.31
N TYR A 140 -16.33 21.64 7.60
CA TYR A 140 -16.14 20.28 8.12
C TYR A 140 -17.47 19.60 8.53
N ASN A 141 -18.61 20.14 8.09
CA ASN A 141 -19.94 19.60 8.40
C ASN A 141 -20.25 18.24 7.72
N ARG A 142 -19.35 17.74 6.88
CA ARG A 142 -19.42 16.42 6.24
C ARG A 142 -18.63 15.35 6.99
N SER A 143 -17.88 15.74 8.01
CA SER A 143 -17.14 14.85 8.90
C SER A 143 -17.90 14.65 10.22
N THR A 144 -17.47 13.66 10.99
CA THR A 144 -17.87 13.54 12.39
C THR A 144 -17.41 14.75 13.21
N ALA A 145 -17.95 14.87 14.42
CA ALA A 145 -17.43 15.82 15.39
C ALA A 145 -15.93 15.56 15.64
N ASP A 146 -15.21 16.61 15.99
CA ASP A 146 -13.81 16.54 16.43
C ASP A 146 -13.73 15.83 17.80
N ALA A 147 -12.61 15.18 18.12
CA ALA A 147 -12.39 14.47 19.37
C ALA A 147 -13.31 13.27 19.63
N MET A 148 -13.54 12.45 18.60
CA MET A 148 -14.27 11.19 18.80
C MET A 148 -13.45 10.22 19.65
N ALA A 149 -14.10 9.48 20.55
CA ALA A 149 -13.42 8.58 21.49
C ALA A 149 -12.71 7.39 20.80
N PHE A 150 -13.12 7.04 19.58
CA PHE A 150 -12.47 5.99 18.79
C PHE A 150 -11.24 6.48 18.03
N GLU A 151 -11.02 7.80 17.89
CA GLU A 151 -9.84 8.38 17.24
C GLU A 151 -8.63 8.27 18.18
N LYS A 152 -7.65 7.44 17.81
CA LYS A 152 -6.52 7.07 18.67
C LYS A 152 -5.18 7.33 17.98
N SER A 153 -4.83 8.60 17.85
CA SER A 153 -3.55 9.02 17.25
C SER A 153 -2.53 9.42 18.32
N SER A 154 -1.24 9.19 18.05
CA SER A 154 -0.12 9.69 18.87
C SER A 154 0.01 11.22 18.85
N VAL A 155 -0.66 11.87 17.90
CA VAL A 155 -0.69 13.33 17.70
C VAL A 155 -1.77 14.00 18.56
N GLY A 156 -2.72 13.24 19.09
CA GLY A 156 -3.94 13.70 19.75
C GLY A 156 -5.18 13.40 18.92
N ASN A 157 -6.36 13.77 19.41
CA ASN A 157 -7.62 13.62 18.68
C ASN A 157 -8.45 14.91 18.61
N LYS A 158 -7.87 16.06 18.93
CA LYS A 158 -8.56 17.34 18.85
C LYS A 158 -7.69 18.41 18.22
N PHE A 159 -8.23 19.13 17.24
CA PHE A 159 -7.53 20.30 16.69
C PHE A 159 -7.39 21.45 17.73
N PRO A 160 -6.28 22.22 17.67
CA PRO A 160 -5.10 22.05 16.82
C PRO A 160 -4.04 21.11 17.42
N TYR A 161 -3.24 20.48 16.56
CA TYR A 161 -2.18 19.56 16.95
C TYR A 161 -0.80 20.21 16.90
N THR A 162 0.05 19.99 17.91
CA THR A 162 1.47 20.39 17.85
C THR A 162 2.32 19.20 17.38
N ILE A 163 3.06 19.39 16.27
CA ILE A 163 3.88 18.35 15.66
C ILE A 163 5.32 18.44 16.19
N ASN A 164 5.63 17.79 17.31
CA ASN A 164 6.97 17.81 17.92
C ASN A 164 7.43 16.48 18.54
N GLY A 165 6.65 15.41 18.40
CA GLY A 165 6.89 14.09 18.96
C GLY A 165 6.88 14.00 20.48
N GLY A 166 6.42 15.06 21.18
CA GLY A 166 6.66 15.23 22.62
C GLY A 166 8.14 15.39 22.96
N GLU A 167 8.94 15.91 22.02
CA GLU A 167 10.38 16.11 22.16
C GLU A 167 10.72 17.61 22.26
N GLU A 168 11.92 17.93 22.77
CA GLU A 168 12.44 19.30 22.84
C GLU A 168 13.21 19.71 21.57
N LYS A 169 13.59 18.73 20.75
CA LYS A 169 14.30 18.90 19.48
C LYS A 169 13.87 17.83 18.46
N PRO A 170 14.06 18.04 17.15
CA PRO A 170 13.79 17.02 16.13
C PRO A 170 14.46 15.68 16.46
N GLY A 171 13.72 14.60 16.26
CA GLY A 171 14.10 13.23 16.60
C GLY A 171 13.09 12.24 16.03
N SER A 172 13.30 10.95 16.30
CA SER A 172 12.51 9.91 15.66
C SER A 172 11.02 9.98 16.01
N ARG A 173 10.65 10.34 17.25
CA ARG A 173 9.23 10.49 17.61
C ARG A 173 8.60 11.68 16.87
N PHE A 174 9.36 12.77 16.71
CA PHE A 174 8.92 13.87 15.86
C PHE A 174 8.72 13.43 14.40
N TYR A 175 9.69 12.74 13.80
CA TYR A 175 9.58 12.33 12.39
C TYR A 175 8.43 11.33 12.15
N ASN A 176 8.16 10.42 13.11
CA ASN A 176 6.97 9.57 13.06
C ASN A 176 5.67 10.39 13.10
N GLN A 177 5.59 11.40 13.96
CA GLN A 177 4.44 12.31 14.02
C GLN A 177 4.35 13.19 12.75
N PHE A 178 5.48 13.59 12.17
CA PHE A 178 5.52 14.36 10.93
C PHE A 178 4.93 13.59 9.76
N GLU A 179 5.27 12.30 9.58
CA GLU A 179 4.64 11.44 8.57
C GLU A 179 3.13 11.29 8.77
N LEU A 180 2.68 11.33 10.04
CA LEU A 180 1.26 11.34 10.43
C LEU A 180 0.64 12.75 10.39
N SER A 181 1.13 13.63 9.52
CA SER A 181 0.59 14.96 9.31
C SER A 181 0.60 15.35 7.83
N PRO A 182 -0.26 16.28 7.39
CA PRO A 182 -0.27 16.74 6.01
C PRO A 182 1.06 17.37 5.54
N PHE A 183 1.91 17.82 6.48
CA PHE A 183 3.20 18.44 6.16
C PHE A 183 4.17 17.49 5.45
N ALA A 184 4.04 16.18 5.66
CA ALA A 184 4.89 15.21 4.99
C ALA A 184 4.55 15.06 3.50
N ASN A 185 3.29 15.32 3.10
CA ASN A 185 2.91 15.40 1.69
C ASN A 185 3.54 16.63 1.00
N ASP A 186 3.62 17.79 1.67
CA ASP A 186 4.32 18.97 1.14
C ASP A 186 5.81 18.68 0.92
N TYR A 187 6.45 18.04 1.91
CA TYR A 187 7.85 17.61 1.81
C TYR A 187 8.08 16.58 0.68
N LEU A 188 7.14 15.66 0.48
CA LEU A 188 7.18 14.70 -0.62
C LEU A 188 7.15 15.41 -1.98
N VAL A 189 6.28 16.41 -2.14
CA VAL A 189 6.19 17.22 -3.36
C VAL A 189 7.47 18.00 -3.61
N ASP A 190 8.08 18.55 -2.56
CA ASP A 190 9.38 19.21 -2.63
C ASP A 190 10.50 18.29 -3.13
N PHE A 191 10.54 17.05 -2.62
CA PHE A 191 11.49 16.06 -3.10
C PHE A 191 11.21 15.66 -4.55
N ALA A 192 9.95 15.44 -4.92
CA ALA A 192 9.55 15.10 -6.29
C ALA A 192 9.97 16.19 -7.30
N LYS A 193 9.75 17.48 -6.98
CA LYS A 193 10.24 18.61 -7.79
C LYS A 193 11.76 18.60 -7.93
N THR A 194 12.46 18.25 -6.84
CA THR A 194 13.93 18.18 -6.83
C THR A 194 14.43 17.03 -7.70
N ALA A 195 13.77 15.87 -7.66
CA ALA A 195 14.05 14.73 -8.51
C ALA A 195 13.82 15.04 -9.99
N ILE A 196 12.71 15.71 -10.35
CA ILE A 196 12.43 16.14 -11.74
C ILE A 196 13.60 16.93 -12.33
N VAL A 197 14.16 17.88 -11.57
CA VAL A 197 15.28 18.70 -12.05
C VAL A 197 16.57 17.90 -12.16
N ASN A 198 16.93 17.14 -11.12
CA ASN A 198 18.24 16.50 -11.04
C ASN A 198 18.34 15.23 -11.91
N GLU A 199 17.23 14.51 -12.07
CA GLU A 199 17.13 13.37 -12.98
C GLU A 199 16.74 13.79 -14.41
N LYS A 200 16.49 15.09 -14.63
CA LYS A 200 16.17 15.72 -15.92
C LYS A 200 14.92 15.13 -16.59
N LEU A 201 13.91 14.82 -15.77
CA LEU A 201 12.70 14.15 -16.24
C LEU A 201 11.90 15.03 -17.20
N GLY A 202 11.54 14.50 -18.37
CA GLY A 202 10.73 15.17 -19.40
C GLY A 202 11.46 16.31 -20.11
N THR A 203 12.80 16.27 -20.14
CA THR A 203 13.63 17.31 -20.79
C THR A 203 14.16 16.93 -22.16
N ASP A 204 13.96 15.69 -22.60
CA ASP A 204 14.31 15.17 -23.92
C ASP A 204 13.14 14.42 -24.58
N ASP A 205 13.41 13.70 -25.67
CA ASP A 205 12.40 13.01 -26.48
C ASP A 205 12.06 11.59 -25.98
N ASP A 206 12.83 11.03 -25.04
CA ASP A 206 12.53 9.73 -24.44
C ASP A 206 11.54 9.93 -23.27
N THR A 207 10.41 9.22 -23.28
CA THR A 207 9.40 9.39 -22.21
C THR A 207 9.93 8.82 -20.88
N ASP A 208 9.80 9.61 -19.81
CA ASP A 208 10.16 9.22 -18.45
C ASP A 208 8.94 8.87 -17.59
N LEU A 209 9.15 8.12 -16.50
CA LEU A 209 8.14 7.75 -15.51
C LEU A 209 8.54 8.22 -14.11
N LEU A 210 7.70 9.04 -13.50
CA LEU A 210 7.77 9.41 -12.08
C LEU A 210 6.55 8.85 -11.35
N THR A 211 6.76 8.03 -10.33
CA THR A 211 5.68 7.54 -9.45
C THR A 211 5.79 8.20 -8.08
N ILE A 212 4.70 8.81 -7.61
CA ILE A 212 4.63 9.50 -6.32
C ILE A 212 3.47 8.88 -5.52
N SER A 213 3.73 8.51 -4.26
CA SER A 213 2.70 7.99 -3.36
C SER A 213 2.59 8.84 -2.09
N PHE A 214 1.45 9.52 -1.95
CA PHE A 214 1.06 10.35 -0.80
C PHE A 214 0.64 9.47 0.38
N SER A 215 1.63 9.04 1.17
CA SER A 215 1.42 8.03 2.22
C SER A 215 0.74 8.56 3.48
N SER A 216 0.77 9.87 3.72
CA SER A 216 0.17 10.47 4.92
C SER A 216 -1.34 10.29 4.96
N ASN A 217 -2.01 10.22 3.81
CA ASN A 217 -3.45 9.97 3.72
C ASN A 217 -3.85 8.62 4.35
N ASP A 218 -3.07 7.57 4.08
CA ASP A 218 -3.29 6.26 4.70
C ASP A 218 -2.93 6.27 6.19
N LEU A 219 -1.80 6.87 6.56
CA LEU A 219 -1.39 6.95 7.97
C LEU A 219 -2.44 7.68 8.81
N ILE A 220 -2.90 8.87 8.37
CA ILE A 220 -3.94 9.64 9.03
C ILE A 220 -5.25 8.84 9.04
N GLY A 221 -5.63 8.25 7.91
CA GLY A 221 -6.83 7.40 7.80
C GLY A 221 -6.88 6.28 8.83
N HIS A 222 -5.76 5.58 9.07
CA HIS A 222 -5.68 4.50 10.05
C HIS A 222 -6.01 4.94 11.49
N TYR A 223 -5.59 6.16 11.88
CA TYR A 223 -5.72 6.64 13.26
C TYR A 223 -6.97 7.48 13.53
N TYR A 224 -7.63 8.01 12.50
CA TYR A 224 -8.85 8.82 12.68
C TYR A 224 -10.09 8.24 11.99
N GLY A 225 -9.93 7.52 10.89
CA GLY A 225 -11.02 6.95 10.11
C GLY A 225 -11.57 7.89 9.02
N PRO A 226 -12.24 7.35 7.97
CA PRO A 226 -12.53 8.07 6.73
C PRO A 226 -13.48 9.26 6.86
N PHE A 227 -14.23 9.32 7.95
CA PHE A 227 -15.22 10.37 8.19
C PHE A 227 -14.73 11.43 9.18
N SER A 228 -13.47 11.39 9.61
CA SER A 228 -12.94 12.34 10.58
C SER A 228 -12.66 13.72 9.95
N GLN A 229 -12.46 14.74 10.79
CA GLN A 229 -12.09 16.07 10.30
C GLN A 229 -10.63 16.11 9.81
N GLU A 230 -9.76 15.26 10.35
CA GLU A 230 -8.36 15.10 9.96
C GLU A 230 -8.22 14.55 8.55
N VAL A 231 -8.98 13.50 8.21
CA VAL A 231 -8.97 12.95 6.83
C VAL A 231 -9.52 13.98 5.85
N GLN A 232 -10.57 14.72 6.22
CA GLN A 232 -11.07 15.82 5.38
C GLN A 232 -10.00 16.92 5.20
N ASP A 233 -9.34 17.35 6.27
CA ASP A 233 -8.30 18.39 6.22
C ASP A 233 -7.10 17.95 5.36
N ASP A 234 -6.64 16.72 5.56
CA ASP A 234 -5.53 16.13 4.81
C ASP A 234 -5.88 15.97 3.32
N ALA A 235 -7.10 15.57 2.99
CA ALA A 235 -7.56 15.51 1.59
C ALA A 235 -7.55 16.90 0.93
N LEU A 236 -8.00 17.95 1.63
CA LEU A 236 -7.97 19.33 1.13
C LEU A 236 -6.54 19.86 0.95
N ARG A 237 -5.61 19.46 1.82
CA ARG A 237 -4.19 19.83 1.70
C ARG A 237 -3.50 19.05 0.58
N THR A 238 -3.82 17.78 0.43
CA THR A 238 -3.33 16.92 -0.65
C THR A 238 -3.79 17.46 -2.01
N ASP A 239 -5.03 17.92 -2.13
CA ASP A 239 -5.53 18.63 -3.32
C ASP A 239 -4.64 19.84 -3.68
N ARG A 240 -4.32 20.70 -2.70
CA ARG A 240 -3.41 21.84 -2.92
C ARG A 240 -1.99 21.42 -3.29
N ALA A 241 -1.47 20.35 -2.68
CA ALA A 241 -0.13 19.83 -2.97
C ALA A 241 -0.05 19.27 -4.40
N ILE A 242 -1.10 18.56 -4.86
CA ILE A 242 -1.21 18.09 -6.24
C ILE A 242 -1.34 19.28 -7.22
N ALA A 243 -2.16 20.28 -6.89
CA ALA A 243 -2.28 21.49 -7.71
C ALA A 243 -0.94 22.24 -7.84
N GLU A 244 -0.15 22.29 -6.76
CA GLU A 244 1.19 22.87 -6.79
C GLU A 244 2.15 22.06 -7.68
N LEU A 245 2.13 20.72 -7.57
CA LEU A 245 2.92 19.84 -8.43
C LEU A 245 2.55 20.03 -9.91
N PHE A 246 1.27 20.07 -10.25
CA PHE A 246 0.81 20.29 -11.63
C PHE A 246 1.21 21.67 -12.14
N SER A 247 1.09 22.71 -11.31
CA SER A 247 1.55 24.06 -11.65
C SER A 247 3.06 24.11 -11.89
N TYR A 248 3.83 23.30 -11.17
CA TYR A 248 5.27 23.17 -11.38
C TYR A 248 5.59 22.45 -12.69
N LEU A 249 4.93 21.32 -12.96
CA LEU A 249 5.08 20.55 -14.19
C LEU A 249 4.72 21.38 -15.42
N ASP A 250 3.64 22.17 -15.36
CA ASP A 250 3.23 23.05 -16.46
C ASP A 250 4.31 24.09 -16.78
N LYS A 251 4.88 24.71 -15.75
CA LYS A 251 5.96 25.70 -15.91
C LYS A 251 7.27 25.10 -16.40
N LYS A 252 7.56 23.83 -16.08
CA LYS A 252 8.84 23.19 -16.39
C LYS A 252 8.85 22.41 -17.69
N ILE A 253 7.75 21.73 -18.00
CA ILE A 253 7.64 20.77 -19.10
C ILE A 253 6.48 21.17 -20.05
N GLY A 254 5.37 21.61 -19.45
CA GLY A 254 4.08 21.83 -20.12
C GLY A 254 3.15 20.63 -19.92
N LEU A 255 1.95 20.86 -19.36
CA LEU A 255 1.00 19.77 -19.08
C LEU A 255 0.46 19.08 -20.33
N ASP A 256 0.57 19.72 -21.50
CA ASP A 256 0.26 19.12 -22.80
C ASP A 256 1.23 18.00 -23.20
N LYS A 257 2.39 17.88 -22.53
CA LYS A 257 3.39 16.83 -22.73
C LYS A 257 3.45 15.81 -21.59
N VAL A 258 2.62 15.97 -20.56
CA VAL A 258 2.58 15.08 -19.40
C VAL A 258 1.31 14.24 -19.46
N VAL A 259 1.40 12.94 -19.22
CA VAL A 259 0.24 12.11 -18.88
C VAL A 259 0.26 11.79 -17.39
N VAL A 260 -0.86 12.01 -16.72
CA VAL A 260 -1.05 11.69 -15.31
C VAL A 260 -2.04 10.53 -15.20
N ALA A 261 -1.70 9.53 -14.39
CA ALA A 261 -2.63 8.55 -13.87
C ALA A 261 -2.69 8.69 -12.35
N LEU A 262 -3.88 8.94 -11.79
CA LEU A 262 -4.11 9.05 -10.35
C LEU A 262 -5.06 7.94 -9.91
N THR A 263 -4.66 7.20 -8.87
CA THR A 263 -5.44 6.13 -8.25
C THR A 263 -5.10 6.03 -6.78
N ALA A 264 -5.82 5.20 -6.03
CA ALA A 264 -5.38 4.66 -4.76
C ALA A 264 -4.96 3.19 -4.90
N ASP A 265 -4.14 2.70 -3.98
CA ASP A 265 -3.79 1.28 -3.82
C ASP A 265 -4.93 0.48 -3.16
N HIS A 266 -5.75 1.13 -2.34
CA HIS A 266 -7.00 0.61 -1.77
C HIS A 266 -7.89 1.76 -1.27
N GLY A 267 -9.13 1.42 -0.91
CA GLY A 267 -10.03 2.26 -0.12
C GLY A 267 -9.78 2.09 1.39
N VAL A 268 -10.81 2.30 2.20
CA VAL A 268 -10.74 2.11 3.65
C VAL A 268 -12.12 1.84 4.26
N ALA A 269 -12.17 0.95 5.24
CA ALA A 269 -13.39 0.67 5.97
C ALA A 269 -13.79 1.85 6.89
N PRO A 270 -15.10 2.11 7.07
CA PRO A 270 -15.61 2.86 8.21
C PRO A 270 -15.11 2.30 9.55
N VAL A 271 -15.07 3.15 10.57
CA VAL A 271 -14.66 2.73 11.92
C VAL A 271 -15.70 1.73 12.49
N PRO A 272 -15.30 0.57 13.05
CA PRO A 272 -16.24 -0.43 13.56
C PRO A 272 -17.21 0.12 14.59
N GLU A 273 -16.76 1.04 15.45
CA GLU A 273 -17.60 1.69 16.45
C GLU A 273 -18.73 2.51 15.81
N GLN A 274 -18.47 3.21 14.69
CA GLN A 274 -19.48 4.00 13.97
C GLN A 274 -20.56 3.12 13.32
N VAL A 275 -20.15 2.02 12.69
CA VAL A 275 -21.10 1.13 11.99
C VAL A 275 -21.86 0.20 12.94
N ARG A 276 -21.32 -0.06 14.14
CA ARG A 276 -21.99 -0.86 15.17
C ARG A 276 -23.25 -0.19 15.68
N GLU A 277 -23.27 1.14 15.74
CA GLU A 277 -24.47 1.92 16.05
C GLU A 277 -25.59 1.70 15.01
N LEU A 278 -25.24 1.28 13.79
CA LEU A 278 -26.17 0.95 12.71
C LEU A 278 -26.55 -0.55 12.68
N GLY A 279 -26.01 -1.37 13.58
CA GLY A 279 -26.29 -2.81 13.68
C GLY A 279 -25.35 -3.72 12.86
N TYR A 280 -24.22 -3.20 12.36
CA TYR A 280 -23.25 -3.98 11.57
C TYR A 280 -21.83 -3.91 12.15
N GLY A 281 -20.96 -4.84 11.74
CA GLY A 281 -19.52 -4.75 11.99
C GLY A 281 -19.08 -5.06 13.43
N GLY A 282 -17.77 -5.07 13.63
CA GLY A 282 -17.15 -5.37 14.91
C GLY A 282 -15.65 -5.61 14.83
N ARG A 283 -15.00 -5.71 16.00
CA ARG A 283 -13.59 -6.07 16.08
C ARG A 283 -13.46 -7.56 16.39
N LEU A 284 -12.50 -8.22 15.75
CA LEU A 284 -12.21 -9.63 15.92
C LEU A 284 -10.81 -9.82 16.46
N GLU A 285 -10.64 -10.78 17.36
CA GLU A 285 -9.33 -11.20 17.84
C GLU A 285 -8.86 -12.45 17.11
N ILE A 286 -7.59 -12.48 16.73
CA ILE A 286 -7.02 -13.63 16.02
C ILE A 286 -6.78 -14.82 16.96
N LYS A 287 -6.49 -14.57 18.24
CA LYS A 287 -6.16 -15.61 19.22
C LYS A 287 -7.29 -16.63 19.43
N PRO A 288 -8.55 -16.21 19.67
CA PRO A 288 -9.66 -17.17 19.76
C PRO A 288 -9.82 -18.04 18.51
N VAL A 289 -9.53 -17.48 17.33
CA VAL A 289 -9.57 -18.23 16.06
C VAL A 289 -8.47 -19.28 16.03
N THR A 290 -7.22 -18.92 16.33
CA THR A 290 -6.11 -19.88 16.34
C THR A 290 -6.28 -20.94 17.41
N ASP A 291 -6.71 -20.58 18.62
CA ASP A 291 -6.94 -21.53 19.72
C ASP A 291 -8.03 -22.56 19.36
N ALA A 292 -9.09 -22.13 18.65
CA ALA A 292 -10.14 -23.02 18.20
C ALA A 292 -9.67 -24.01 17.13
N ILE A 293 -8.76 -23.59 16.24
CA ILE A 293 -8.15 -24.46 15.24
C ILE A 293 -7.25 -25.51 15.91
N GLU A 294 -6.31 -25.07 16.75
CA GLU A 294 -5.39 -25.95 17.50
C GLU A 294 -6.19 -27.02 18.26
N SER A 295 -7.17 -26.60 19.08
CA SER A 295 -8.00 -27.52 19.86
C SER A 295 -8.75 -28.57 19.02
N ALA A 296 -9.22 -28.19 17.84
CA ALA A 296 -9.94 -29.11 16.96
C ALA A 296 -9.01 -30.12 16.28
N LEU A 297 -7.79 -29.70 15.93
CA LEU A 297 -6.77 -30.57 15.36
C LEU A 297 -6.21 -31.52 16.43
N ASP A 298 -5.95 -31.04 17.65
CA ASP A 298 -5.49 -31.86 18.78
C ASP A 298 -6.48 -32.97 19.11
N LYS A 299 -7.77 -32.65 19.11
CA LYS A 299 -8.83 -33.64 19.33
C LYS A 299 -8.87 -34.72 18.26
N ARG A 300 -8.48 -34.40 17.02
CA ARG A 300 -8.54 -35.32 15.88
C ARG A 300 -7.26 -36.14 15.70
N PHE A 301 -6.10 -35.57 16.01
CA PHE A 301 -4.79 -36.08 15.62
C PHE A 301 -3.75 -36.10 16.74
N GLU A 302 -4.14 -35.81 17.98
CA GLU A 302 -3.30 -35.61 19.18
C GLU A 302 -2.66 -34.22 19.28
N ASP A 303 -2.41 -33.81 20.53
CA ASP A 303 -1.86 -32.49 20.91
C ASP A 303 -0.50 -32.22 20.24
N ASP A 304 -0.41 -31.11 19.52
CA ASP A 304 0.80 -30.60 18.91
C ASP A 304 0.69 -29.10 18.57
N LYS A 305 1.78 -28.47 18.13
CA LYS A 305 1.74 -27.08 17.67
C LYS A 305 1.47 -27.00 16.17
N TRP A 306 0.21 -26.94 15.75
CA TRP A 306 -0.18 -27.01 14.34
C TRP A 306 0.07 -25.72 13.56
N ILE A 307 -0.02 -24.54 14.19
CA ILE A 307 0.10 -23.24 13.53
C ILE A 307 1.50 -22.65 13.70
N LEU A 308 2.14 -22.31 12.57
CA LEU A 308 3.38 -21.53 12.53
C LEU A 308 3.12 -20.04 12.69
N SER A 309 2.11 -19.52 11.99
CA SER A 309 1.83 -18.09 11.93
C SER A 309 0.41 -17.77 11.47
N ALA A 310 -0.08 -16.60 11.87
CA ALA A 310 -1.32 -15.99 11.41
C ALA A 310 -1.02 -14.54 10.98
N VAL A 311 -1.15 -14.23 9.70
CA VAL A 311 -0.74 -12.93 9.13
C VAL A 311 -1.71 -12.53 8.02
N ASN A 312 -2.29 -11.31 8.09
CA ASN A 312 -3.14 -10.76 7.04
C ASN A 312 -4.22 -11.74 6.55
N GLY A 313 -4.96 -12.34 7.50
CA GLY A 313 -6.00 -13.33 7.22
C GLY A 313 -5.48 -14.70 6.74
N ASN A 314 -4.17 -14.92 6.62
CA ASN A 314 -3.59 -16.21 6.25
C ASN A 314 -3.18 -16.98 7.51
N ILE A 315 -3.54 -18.26 7.61
CA ILE A 315 -2.99 -19.19 8.61
C ILE A 315 -2.01 -20.12 7.93
N TYR A 316 -0.82 -20.25 8.50
CA TYR A 316 0.26 -21.10 8.04
C TYR A 316 0.40 -22.28 9.00
N PHE A 317 0.10 -23.49 8.53
CA PHE A 317 0.32 -24.72 9.29
C PHE A 317 1.77 -25.19 9.19
N ASP A 318 2.22 -25.90 10.22
CA ASP A 318 3.49 -26.60 10.25
C ASP A 318 3.35 -27.96 9.53
N GLU A 319 3.92 -28.04 8.33
CA GLU A 319 3.86 -29.24 7.50
C GLU A 319 4.54 -30.44 8.18
N SER A 320 5.56 -30.19 9.02
CA SER A 320 6.23 -31.26 9.77
C SER A 320 5.33 -31.87 10.85
N VAL A 321 4.37 -31.11 11.39
CA VAL A 321 3.36 -31.63 12.34
C VAL A 321 2.40 -32.55 11.60
N ILE A 322 1.91 -32.08 10.46
CA ILE A 322 0.93 -32.80 9.64
C ILE A 322 1.51 -34.16 9.24
N GLU A 323 2.77 -34.19 8.79
CA GLU A 323 3.47 -35.42 8.44
C GLU A 323 3.66 -36.36 9.64
N ARG A 324 4.20 -35.88 10.78
CA ARG A 324 4.47 -36.75 11.94
C ARG A 324 3.20 -37.32 12.58
N ARG A 325 2.08 -36.57 12.50
CA ARG A 325 0.76 -37.00 12.95
C ARG A 325 0.02 -37.85 11.92
N LYS A 326 0.64 -38.13 10.76
CA LYS A 326 0.06 -38.89 9.65
C LYS A 326 -1.31 -38.34 9.20
N ALA A 327 -1.49 -37.03 9.37
CA ALA A 327 -2.67 -36.31 8.92
C ALA A 327 -2.53 -35.96 7.43
N SER A 328 -3.65 -35.78 6.74
CA SER A 328 -3.62 -35.20 5.39
C SER A 328 -3.79 -33.68 5.48
N MET A 329 -3.04 -32.93 4.68
CA MET A 329 -3.18 -31.46 4.60
C MET A 329 -4.64 -31.06 4.29
N HIS A 330 -5.28 -31.78 3.37
CA HIS A 330 -6.67 -31.52 3.02
C HIS A 330 -7.60 -31.66 4.23
N GLU A 331 -7.46 -32.72 5.05
CA GLU A 331 -8.30 -32.91 6.24
C GLU A 331 -8.04 -31.83 7.30
N VAL A 332 -6.78 -31.45 7.51
CA VAL A 332 -6.39 -30.37 8.44
C VAL A 332 -7.02 -29.04 8.03
N GLU A 333 -6.90 -28.67 6.75
CA GLU A 333 -7.50 -27.45 6.19
C GLU A 333 -9.04 -27.45 6.33
N GLN A 334 -9.69 -28.58 6.08
CA GLN A 334 -11.15 -28.70 6.20
C GLN A 334 -11.63 -28.56 7.65
N ILE A 335 -10.97 -29.21 8.60
CA ILE A 335 -11.31 -29.11 10.03
C ILE A 335 -11.15 -27.67 10.51
N ALA A 336 -10.04 -27.02 10.15
CA ALA A 336 -9.79 -25.64 10.52
C ALA A 336 -10.89 -24.71 9.99
N CYS A 337 -11.22 -24.80 8.69
CA CYS A 337 -12.29 -23.97 8.12
C CYS A 337 -13.67 -24.26 8.74
N GLN A 338 -14.00 -25.52 9.06
CA GLN A 338 -15.28 -25.85 9.71
C GLN A 338 -15.44 -25.21 11.09
N VAL A 339 -14.35 -25.07 11.84
CA VAL A 339 -14.37 -24.44 13.16
C VAL A 339 -14.39 -22.93 13.05
N ILE A 340 -13.61 -22.36 12.11
CA ILE A 340 -13.61 -20.92 11.82
C ILE A 340 -15.00 -20.45 11.43
N MET A 341 -15.70 -21.17 10.55
CA MET A 341 -17.02 -20.76 10.08
C MET A 341 -18.11 -20.76 11.17
N LYS A 342 -17.82 -21.31 12.36
CA LYS A 342 -18.69 -21.22 13.54
C LYS A 342 -18.38 -19.99 14.40
N GLN A 343 -17.27 -19.30 14.16
CA GLN A 343 -16.90 -18.10 14.89
C GLN A 343 -17.74 -16.91 14.40
N PRO A 344 -18.21 -16.04 15.31
CA PRO A 344 -18.88 -14.80 14.92
C PRO A 344 -18.00 -13.93 14.03
N GLY A 345 -18.61 -13.26 13.05
CA GLY A 345 -17.90 -12.32 12.18
C GLY A 345 -17.15 -12.94 11.00
N MET A 346 -17.25 -14.25 10.75
CA MET A 346 -16.63 -14.92 9.60
C MET A 346 -17.58 -15.02 8.41
N ALA A 347 -17.09 -14.65 7.22
CA ALA A 347 -17.82 -14.76 5.96
C ALA A 347 -17.40 -16.01 5.18
N GLU A 348 -16.09 -16.21 5.01
CA GLU A 348 -15.54 -17.36 4.27
C GLU A 348 -14.21 -17.82 4.87
N CYS A 349 -13.93 -19.11 4.68
CA CYS A 349 -12.62 -19.70 4.88
C CYS A 349 -12.26 -20.53 3.65
N LEU A 350 -11.26 -20.09 2.89
CA LEU A 350 -10.82 -20.77 1.69
C LEU A 350 -9.53 -21.53 1.96
N THR A 351 -9.53 -22.80 1.60
CA THR A 351 -8.35 -23.66 1.73
C THR A 351 -7.43 -23.52 0.53
N ARG A 352 -6.14 -23.71 0.75
CA ARG A 352 -5.12 -23.82 -0.29
C ARG A 352 -5.48 -24.94 -1.26
N THR A 353 -5.97 -26.08 -0.77
CA THR A 353 -6.42 -27.18 -1.63
C THR A 353 -7.54 -26.74 -2.58
N GLN A 354 -8.55 -26.00 -2.11
CA GLN A 354 -9.62 -25.45 -2.96
C GLN A 354 -9.08 -24.46 -3.99
N LEU A 355 -8.22 -23.54 -3.56
CA LEU A 355 -7.66 -22.50 -4.43
C LEU A 355 -6.77 -23.09 -5.54
N MET A 356 -5.91 -24.04 -5.20
CA MET A 356 -5.06 -24.74 -6.18
C MET A 356 -5.86 -25.65 -7.12
N GLY A 357 -6.93 -26.28 -6.62
CA GLY A 357 -7.82 -27.11 -7.41
C GLY A 357 -8.87 -26.35 -8.21
N ASN A 358 -8.90 -25.01 -8.13
CA ASN A 358 -9.96 -24.16 -8.68
C ASN A 358 -11.38 -24.63 -8.28
N ASN A 359 -11.51 -25.18 -7.07
CA ASN A 359 -12.76 -25.65 -6.49
C ASN A 359 -13.20 -24.68 -5.38
N ILE A 360 -13.48 -23.44 -5.79
CA ILE A 360 -13.86 -22.35 -4.89
C ILE A 360 -15.34 -21.99 -5.08
N PRO A 361 -16.00 -21.41 -4.05
CA PRO A 361 -17.35 -20.89 -4.19
C PRO A 361 -17.50 -19.93 -5.37
N HIS A 362 -18.63 -20.00 -6.08
CA HIS A 362 -18.92 -19.13 -7.22
C HIS A 362 -19.47 -17.78 -6.77
N ASN A 363 -18.64 -16.97 -6.12
CA ASN A 363 -18.98 -15.62 -5.70
C ASN A 363 -17.78 -14.67 -5.79
N MET A 364 -18.03 -13.38 -5.56
CA MET A 364 -17.00 -12.34 -5.69
C MET A 364 -15.94 -12.39 -4.59
N ILE A 365 -16.28 -12.83 -3.38
CA ILE A 365 -15.32 -12.95 -2.27
C ILE A 365 -14.26 -13.99 -2.61
N ALA A 366 -14.69 -15.20 -2.95
CA ALA A 366 -13.81 -16.28 -3.36
C ALA A 366 -12.96 -15.91 -4.58
N ARG A 367 -13.54 -15.19 -5.56
CA ARG A 367 -12.80 -14.69 -6.72
C ARG A 367 -11.72 -13.67 -6.35
N SER A 368 -12.03 -12.74 -5.44
CA SER A 368 -11.05 -11.77 -4.93
C SER A 368 -9.91 -12.46 -4.19
N VAL A 369 -10.20 -13.47 -3.37
CA VAL A 369 -9.19 -14.29 -2.69
C VAL A 369 -8.32 -15.04 -3.71
N ALA A 370 -8.91 -15.64 -4.75
CA ALA A 370 -8.17 -16.31 -5.80
C ALA A 370 -7.23 -15.34 -6.57
N ASN A 371 -7.68 -14.12 -6.85
CA ASN A 371 -6.83 -13.08 -7.44
C ASN A 371 -5.70 -12.62 -6.49
N GLY A 372 -5.89 -12.76 -5.18
CA GLY A 372 -4.91 -12.49 -4.13
C GLY A 372 -3.94 -13.64 -3.83
N PHE A 373 -4.23 -14.86 -4.32
CA PHE A 373 -3.55 -16.08 -3.90
C PHE A 373 -2.36 -16.43 -4.81
N HIS A 374 -1.18 -16.49 -4.20
CA HIS A 374 0.05 -17.02 -4.76
C HIS A 374 0.50 -18.24 -3.93
N SER A 375 0.50 -19.42 -4.54
CA SER A 375 0.76 -20.70 -3.85
C SER A 375 2.11 -20.75 -3.14
N GLY A 376 3.14 -20.07 -3.62
CA GLY A 376 4.44 -20.01 -2.95
C GLY A 376 4.51 -19.09 -1.73
N ARG A 377 3.49 -18.27 -1.44
CA ARG A 377 3.56 -17.19 -0.44
C ARG A 377 2.41 -17.16 0.54
N ASN A 378 1.19 -17.51 0.11
CA ASN A 378 0.03 -17.54 0.99
C ASN A 378 0.05 -18.74 1.95
N GLY A 379 -0.75 -18.63 3.00
CA GLY A 379 -0.98 -19.69 3.99
C GLY A 379 -1.76 -20.89 3.44
N ASN A 380 -2.04 -21.83 4.34
CA ASN A 380 -2.86 -23.02 4.05
C ASN A 380 -4.34 -22.71 4.02
N ILE A 381 -4.79 -21.72 4.79
CA ILE A 381 -6.16 -21.22 4.72
C ILE A 381 -6.17 -19.69 4.76
N ILE A 382 -7.15 -19.10 4.09
CA ILE A 382 -7.39 -17.66 4.03
C ILE A 382 -8.76 -17.37 4.63
N LEU A 383 -8.78 -16.50 5.62
CA LEU A 383 -9.96 -16.08 6.35
C LEU A 383 -10.50 -14.78 5.75
N VAL A 384 -11.81 -14.73 5.54
CA VAL A 384 -12.53 -13.50 5.16
C VAL A 384 -13.61 -13.25 6.19
N THR A 385 -13.62 -12.04 6.73
CA THR A 385 -14.60 -11.58 7.72
C THR A 385 -15.88 -11.09 7.04
N LEU A 386 -16.98 -11.00 7.79
CA LEU A 386 -18.19 -10.31 7.36
C LEU A 386 -17.91 -8.81 7.10
N PRO A 387 -18.74 -8.11 6.30
CA PRO A 387 -18.58 -6.68 6.07
C PRO A 387 -18.44 -5.91 7.38
N TYR A 388 -17.50 -4.97 7.39
CA TYR A 388 -17.16 -4.11 8.52
C TYR A 388 -16.63 -4.81 9.77
N TYR A 389 -16.22 -6.08 9.65
CA TYR A 389 -15.40 -6.76 10.64
C TYR A 389 -13.96 -6.81 10.18
N PHE A 390 -13.02 -6.58 11.09
CA PHE A 390 -11.60 -6.85 10.84
C PHE A 390 -10.88 -7.32 12.10
N PHE A 391 -9.73 -7.97 11.90
CA PHE A 391 -8.89 -8.47 12.98
C PHE A 391 -8.03 -7.36 13.59
N GLY A 392 -8.01 -7.27 14.91
CA GLY A 392 -6.98 -6.57 15.68
C GLY A 392 -7.40 -5.34 16.49
N GLU A 393 -6.47 -4.96 17.35
CA GLU A 393 -6.49 -3.79 18.22
C GLU A 393 -5.37 -2.81 17.82
N GLY A 394 -5.51 -1.52 18.14
CA GLY A 394 -4.42 -0.54 18.05
C GLY A 394 -4.49 0.49 16.90
N VAL A 395 -5.42 0.32 15.95
CA VAL A 395 -5.80 1.37 14.98
C VAL A 395 -7.31 1.59 15.00
N THR A 396 -7.71 2.80 14.60
CA THR A 396 -9.12 3.21 14.54
C THR A 396 -9.83 2.45 13.43
N THR A 397 -9.23 2.36 12.24
CA THR A 397 -9.72 1.54 11.13
C THR A 397 -8.58 0.95 10.30
N THR A 398 -8.92 0.08 9.36
CA THR A 398 -7.99 -0.53 8.41
C THR A 398 -8.72 -0.86 7.10
N HIS A 399 -7.95 -1.40 6.16
CA HIS A 399 -8.38 -1.96 4.88
C HIS A 399 -7.86 -3.40 4.73
N GLY A 400 -8.12 -4.00 3.57
CA GLY A 400 -7.65 -5.34 3.21
C GLY A 400 -8.77 -6.38 3.02
N SER A 401 -10.03 -5.96 3.13
CA SER A 401 -11.19 -6.81 2.86
C SER A 401 -11.58 -6.78 1.38
N PRO A 402 -12.33 -7.79 0.87
CA PRO A 402 -12.76 -7.82 -0.53
C PRO A 402 -13.98 -6.93 -0.81
N TYR A 403 -14.42 -6.11 0.15
CA TYR A 403 -15.64 -5.33 0.04
C TYR A 403 -15.41 -3.98 -0.65
N SER A 404 -16.48 -3.37 -1.14
CA SER A 404 -16.40 -2.18 -1.99
C SER A 404 -15.74 -0.97 -1.30
N TYR A 405 -15.87 -0.83 0.02
CA TYR A 405 -15.23 0.28 0.73
C TYR A 405 -13.69 0.18 0.74
N ASP A 406 -13.12 -1.01 0.57
CA ASP A 406 -11.67 -1.22 0.45
C ASP A 406 -11.20 -1.38 -1.01
N THR A 407 -12.08 -1.76 -1.92
CA THR A 407 -11.71 -2.12 -3.31
C THR A 407 -12.12 -1.07 -4.35
N HIS A 408 -13.06 -0.19 -4.02
CA HIS A 408 -13.47 0.90 -4.91
C HIS A 408 -12.49 2.07 -4.78
N VAL A 409 -11.70 2.29 -5.83
CA VAL A 409 -10.70 3.36 -5.91
C VAL A 409 -10.90 4.17 -7.19
N PRO A 410 -10.53 5.46 -7.19
CA PRO A 410 -10.58 6.26 -8.40
C PRO A 410 -9.54 5.77 -9.42
N VAL A 411 -9.88 5.82 -10.71
CA VAL A 411 -8.91 5.66 -11.81
C VAL A 411 -9.08 6.87 -12.71
N LEU A 412 -8.16 7.84 -12.60
CA LEU A 412 -8.22 9.12 -13.30
C LEU A 412 -7.03 9.24 -14.25
N PHE A 413 -7.29 9.68 -15.47
CA PHE A 413 -6.26 10.04 -16.45
C PHE A 413 -6.38 11.51 -16.82
N TYR A 414 -5.24 12.17 -17.04
CA TYR A 414 -5.20 13.58 -17.45
C TYR A 414 -3.97 13.87 -18.33
N GLY A 415 -4.08 14.88 -19.20
CA GLY A 415 -2.95 15.41 -19.97
C GLY A 415 -2.82 14.85 -21.39
N TRP A 416 -1.59 14.59 -21.84
CA TRP A 416 -1.28 14.20 -23.20
C TRP A 416 -2.05 12.95 -23.65
N GLY A 417 -2.68 13.04 -24.82
CA GLY A 417 -3.41 11.92 -25.43
C GLY A 417 -4.70 11.49 -24.73
N ILE A 418 -5.09 12.15 -23.62
CA ILE A 418 -6.32 11.87 -22.88
C ILE A 418 -7.46 12.78 -23.35
N GLY A 419 -8.67 12.22 -23.44
CA GLY A 419 -9.92 12.93 -23.72
C GLY A 419 -10.74 13.14 -22.44
N ALA A 420 -11.44 14.27 -22.34
CA ALA A 420 -12.32 14.53 -21.20
C ALA A 420 -13.56 13.63 -21.26
N GLY A 421 -13.90 12.99 -20.13
CA GLY A 421 -15.08 12.15 -20.01
C GLY A 421 -15.20 11.51 -18.63
N THR A 422 -16.38 10.97 -18.35
CA THR A 422 -16.66 10.17 -17.16
C THR A 422 -17.26 8.85 -17.62
N PHE A 423 -16.73 7.75 -17.10
CA PHE A 423 -17.14 6.40 -17.45
C PHE A 423 -17.54 5.65 -16.18
N TYR A 424 -18.61 4.86 -16.28
CA TYR A 424 -19.16 4.10 -15.15
C TYR A 424 -18.98 2.58 -15.32
N ASP A 425 -18.36 2.15 -16.41
CA ASP A 425 -18.02 0.75 -16.62
C ASP A 425 -16.97 0.29 -15.60
N ALA A 426 -17.11 -0.95 -15.14
CA ALA A 426 -16.17 -1.51 -14.17
C ALA A 426 -14.74 -1.51 -14.73
N CYS A 427 -13.81 -0.97 -13.95
CA CYS A 427 -12.38 -0.98 -14.22
C CYS A 427 -11.62 -1.38 -12.94
N SER A 428 -10.32 -1.64 -13.11
CA SER A 428 -9.40 -2.02 -12.04
C SER A 428 -8.13 -1.16 -12.12
N PRO A 429 -7.43 -0.90 -11.00
CA PRO A 429 -6.08 -0.37 -11.04
C PRO A 429 -5.10 -1.20 -11.89
N ALA A 430 -5.40 -2.49 -12.10
CA ALA A 430 -4.67 -3.35 -13.02
C ALA A 430 -4.79 -2.90 -14.50
N ASP A 431 -5.80 -2.11 -14.85
CA ASP A 431 -6.02 -1.59 -16.20
C ASP A 431 -5.12 -0.37 -16.51
N ILE A 432 -4.53 0.26 -15.49
CA ILE A 432 -3.72 1.49 -15.65
C ILE A 432 -2.46 1.22 -16.48
N ALA A 433 -1.68 0.19 -16.13
CA ALA A 433 -0.43 -0.10 -16.81
C ALA A 433 -0.62 -0.46 -18.30
N PRO A 434 -1.51 -1.40 -18.70
CA PRO A 434 -1.76 -1.67 -20.12
C PRO A 434 -2.35 -0.47 -20.86
N THR A 435 -3.18 0.36 -20.20
CA THR A 435 -3.70 1.61 -20.81
C THR A 435 -2.57 2.58 -21.13
N LEU A 436 -1.65 2.82 -20.20
CA LEU A 436 -0.49 3.66 -20.44
C LEU A 436 0.49 3.04 -21.44
N SER A 437 0.71 1.72 -21.41
CA SER A 437 1.53 1.03 -22.43
C SER A 437 0.99 1.25 -23.84
N ALA A 438 -0.33 1.11 -24.03
CA ALA A 438 -0.97 1.36 -25.33
C ALA A 438 -0.84 2.83 -25.77
N LEU A 439 -1.00 3.77 -24.83
CA LEU A 439 -0.85 5.20 -25.10
C LEU A 439 0.59 5.57 -25.50
N LEU A 440 1.59 5.00 -24.81
CA LEU A 440 3.02 5.22 -25.03
C LEU A 440 3.62 4.34 -26.14
N LYS A 441 2.84 3.40 -26.69
CA LYS A 441 3.27 2.42 -27.70
C LYS A 441 4.46 1.57 -27.25
N VAL A 442 4.45 1.17 -25.98
CA VAL A 442 5.39 0.19 -25.42
C VAL A 442 4.65 -1.10 -25.11
N GLU A 443 5.38 -2.20 -24.96
CA GLU A 443 4.76 -3.47 -24.57
C GLU A 443 4.07 -3.31 -23.20
N PRO A 444 2.91 -3.95 -22.96
CA PRO A 444 2.38 -4.10 -21.62
C PRO A 444 3.37 -4.89 -20.72
N PRO A 445 3.28 -4.72 -19.39
CA PRO A 445 4.04 -5.55 -18.46
C PRO A 445 3.84 -7.05 -18.72
N SER A 446 4.90 -7.84 -18.53
CA SER A 446 4.98 -9.27 -18.87
C SER A 446 3.83 -10.15 -18.33
N ASN A 447 3.29 -9.82 -17.15
CA ASN A 447 2.20 -10.57 -16.53
C ASN A 447 0.86 -9.81 -16.58
N SER A 448 0.73 -8.79 -17.43
CA SER A 448 -0.44 -7.92 -17.48
C SER A 448 -1.70 -8.73 -17.81
N THR A 449 -2.73 -8.57 -16.99
CA THR A 449 -4.06 -9.16 -17.15
C THR A 449 -5.16 -8.10 -17.21
N GLY A 450 -4.84 -6.84 -16.89
CA GLY A 450 -5.75 -5.72 -17.06
C GLY A 450 -6.07 -5.44 -18.54
N LYS A 451 -7.20 -4.77 -18.76
CA LYS A 451 -7.65 -4.34 -20.08
C LYS A 451 -7.19 -2.91 -20.38
N VAL A 452 -7.12 -2.55 -21.66
CA VAL A 452 -6.88 -1.18 -22.10
C VAL A 452 -8.18 -0.39 -22.02
N LEU A 453 -8.18 0.71 -21.25
CA LEU A 453 -9.31 1.66 -21.15
C LEU A 453 -9.25 2.67 -22.30
N SER A 454 -9.47 2.18 -23.52
CA SER A 454 -9.33 2.97 -24.76
C SER A 454 -10.27 4.18 -24.85
N GLU A 455 -11.38 4.14 -24.11
CA GLU A 455 -12.34 5.22 -23.96
C GLU A 455 -11.74 6.48 -23.33
N ALA A 456 -10.64 6.35 -22.56
CA ALA A 456 -9.90 7.47 -22.01
C ALA A 456 -9.08 8.23 -23.07
N PHE A 457 -8.81 7.63 -24.22
CA PHE A 457 -7.97 8.25 -25.25
C PHE A 457 -8.72 9.37 -25.99
N ARG A 458 -7.99 10.44 -26.30
CA ARG A 458 -8.49 11.53 -27.13
C ARG A 458 -8.88 10.97 -28.50
N LYS A 459 -10.15 11.14 -28.86
CA LYS A 459 -10.65 10.79 -30.20
C LYS A 459 -9.90 11.63 -31.25
N LYS A 460 -9.41 10.95 -32.29
CA LYS A 460 -8.77 11.59 -33.44
C LYS A 460 -9.79 12.19 -34.38
#